data_AF-A0A9E5QVM9-F1
#
_entry.id   AF-A0A9E5QVM9-F1
#
_cell.length_a   1.000
_cell.length_b   1.000
_cell.length_c   1.000
_cell.angle_alpha   90.00
_cell.angle_beta   90.00
_cell.angle_gamma   90.00
#
_symmetry.space_group_name_H-M   'P 1'
#
loop_
_entity.id
_entity.type
_entity.pdbx_description
1 polymer ?
#
loop_
_entity_poly.entity_id
_entity_poly.type
_entity_poly.pdbx_seq_one_letter_code
_entity_poly.pdbx_strand_id
1 'polypeptide(L)'
;MTFKTRFLLLLTALVAITCKNDESPTPAPGSELAPVFLLIDEDSIDNGNPPNDFSANEVNDQLAEVGLRQPLAYFQANQGDTLTLYTGQVGDEGWFALKTIPNAWGNAGPSTLGARNYLEAGPGLGSGNPDDDKEVLLDDIPNVTPLRATGLKMLEGKTVLAIVYDSDLSINYSPLKGNLMGANLGIVAFEVLDVQERTDGSTSDLPKVRIILRDAVAVSAGTLYLFANAPVPSSSSSPFDIAPPATAPAITLEVAP
;
A
#
# COMPACT_ATOMS: atom_id res chain seq x y z
N MET A 1 -50.15 -69.18 18.18
CA MET A 1 -50.15 -68.02 17.27
C MET A 1 -50.69 -66.81 18.02
N THR A 2 -50.21 -65.62 17.65
CA THR A 2 -50.66 -64.26 18.03
C THR A 2 -49.93 -63.61 19.22
N PHE A 3 -48.83 -62.93 18.87
CA PHE A 3 -48.08 -61.94 19.65
C PHE A 3 -48.91 -60.67 19.87
N LYS A 4 -48.89 -60.11 21.10
CA LYS A 4 -49.39 -58.75 21.40
C LYS A 4 -48.21 -57.81 21.66
N THR A 5 -48.16 -56.78 20.82
CA THR A 5 -47.19 -55.69 20.71
C THR A 5 -47.08 -54.84 21.98
N ARG A 6 -45.85 -54.58 22.45
CA ARG A 6 -45.54 -53.54 23.44
C ARG A 6 -45.19 -52.24 22.71
N PHE A 7 -45.86 -51.16 23.10
CA PHE A 7 -45.62 -49.80 22.60
C PHE A 7 -44.48 -49.18 23.42
N LEU A 8 -43.37 -48.83 22.79
CA LEU A 8 -42.23 -48.15 23.40
C LEU A 8 -42.30 -46.67 23.00
N LEU A 9 -42.50 -45.79 23.99
CA LEU A 9 -42.47 -44.34 23.81
C LEU A 9 -41.01 -43.90 23.68
N LEU A 10 -40.62 -43.41 22.51
CA LEU A 10 -39.29 -42.82 22.27
C LEU A 10 -39.37 -41.32 22.56
N LEU A 11 -38.67 -40.87 23.60
CA LEU A 11 -38.57 -39.45 23.97
C LEU A 11 -37.41 -38.83 23.18
N THR A 12 -37.72 -38.09 22.12
CA THR A 12 -36.74 -37.34 21.32
C THR A 12 -36.35 -36.07 22.07
N ALA A 13 -35.12 -36.04 22.61
CA ALA A 13 -34.51 -34.82 23.13
C ALA A 13 -33.99 -33.96 21.96
N LEU A 14 -34.62 -32.82 21.73
CA LEU A 14 -34.18 -31.82 20.76
C LEU A 14 -33.05 -31.00 21.40
N VAL A 15 -31.80 -31.22 20.99
CA VAL A 15 -30.67 -30.38 21.38
C VAL A 15 -30.70 -29.13 20.49
N ALA A 16 -31.05 -27.99 21.08
CA ALA A 16 -30.90 -26.69 20.42
C ALA A 16 -29.41 -26.32 20.41
N ILE A 17 -28.78 -26.47 19.24
CA ILE A 17 -27.46 -25.89 18.98
C ILE A 17 -27.66 -24.39 18.81
N THR A 18 -27.27 -23.62 19.83
CA THR A 18 -27.12 -22.18 19.71
C THR A 18 -25.92 -21.91 18.81
N CYS A 19 -26.17 -21.48 17.57
CA CYS A 19 -25.14 -20.84 16.75
C CYS A 19 -24.73 -19.55 17.46
N LYS A 20 -23.60 -19.57 18.17
CA LYS A 20 -22.86 -18.34 18.44
C LYS A 20 -22.36 -17.86 17.07
N ASN A 21 -22.79 -16.66 16.68
CA ASN A 21 -22.20 -15.95 15.55
C ASN A 21 -20.74 -15.68 15.93
N ASP A 22 -19.81 -16.45 15.36
CA ASP A 22 -18.40 -16.09 15.33
C ASP A 22 -18.27 -14.94 14.32
N GLU A 23 -18.49 -13.70 14.78
CA GLU A 23 -17.93 -12.55 14.08
C GLU A 23 -16.41 -12.65 14.22
N SER A 24 -15.75 -13.07 13.13
CA SER A 24 -14.30 -12.96 13.03
C SER A 24 -13.90 -11.53 13.38
N PRO A 25 -12.91 -11.32 14.27
CA PRO A 25 -12.50 -9.98 14.67
C PRO A 25 -12.09 -9.18 13.43
N THR A 26 -12.58 -7.94 13.31
CA THR A 26 -12.15 -7.02 12.26
C THR A 26 -10.62 -6.89 12.32
N PRO A 27 -9.90 -7.06 11.19
CA PRO A 27 -8.46 -6.90 11.17
C PRO A 27 -8.02 -5.55 11.74
N ALA A 28 -6.92 -5.53 12.49
CA ALA A 28 -6.36 -4.29 13.01
C ALA A 28 -5.83 -3.42 11.85
N PRO A 29 -6.18 -2.13 11.77
CA PRO A 29 -5.62 -1.23 10.75
C PRO A 29 -4.08 -1.22 10.78
N GLY A 30 -3.49 -1.31 9.59
CA GLY A 30 -2.04 -1.46 9.39
C GLY A 30 -1.51 -2.88 9.61
N SER A 31 -2.37 -3.90 9.62
CA SER A 31 -1.95 -5.32 9.58
C SER A 31 -1.95 -5.85 8.14
N GLU A 32 -1.47 -7.08 7.92
CA GLU A 32 -1.47 -7.72 6.59
C GLU A 32 -2.86 -7.81 5.95
N LEU A 33 -3.92 -7.98 6.76
CA LEU A 33 -5.31 -8.04 6.28
C LEU A 33 -5.96 -6.65 6.15
N ALA A 34 -5.28 -5.60 6.60
CA ALA A 34 -5.73 -4.22 6.58
C ALA A 34 -4.56 -3.24 6.33
N PRO A 35 -3.83 -3.37 5.21
CA PRO A 35 -2.57 -2.65 5.00
C PRO A 35 -2.78 -1.16 4.78
N VAL A 36 -1.73 -0.38 5.07
CA VAL A 36 -1.63 1.02 4.64
C VAL A 36 -1.30 1.04 3.16
N PHE A 37 -2.10 1.74 2.36
CA PHE A 37 -1.91 1.83 0.92
C PHE A 37 -1.08 3.07 0.57
N LEU A 38 0.10 2.83 0.00
CA LEU A 38 1.07 3.87 -0.36
C LEU A 38 1.45 3.79 -1.84
N LEU A 39 2.20 4.78 -2.31
CA LEU A 39 2.91 4.77 -3.58
C LEU A 39 4.41 4.90 -3.30
N ILE A 40 5.21 4.25 -4.14
CA ILE A 40 6.67 4.31 -4.09
C ILE A 40 7.17 4.54 -5.52
N ASP A 41 8.21 5.35 -5.72
CA ASP A 41 8.84 5.56 -7.01
C ASP A 41 10.35 5.22 -7.00
N GLU A 42 11.06 5.65 -8.05
CA GLU A 42 12.42 5.21 -8.37
C GLU A 42 13.47 5.60 -7.31
N ASP A 43 13.20 6.65 -6.54
CA ASP A 43 14.04 7.14 -5.45
C ASP A 43 14.12 6.17 -4.26
N SER A 44 13.28 5.13 -4.26
CA SER A 44 13.31 4.06 -3.26
C SER A 44 13.51 2.68 -3.85
N ILE A 45 12.78 2.33 -4.92
CA ILE A 45 12.83 1.01 -5.53
C ILE A 45 12.99 1.18 -7.04
N ASP A 46 14.21 0.96 -7.51
CA ASP A 46 14.55 0.88 -8.93
C ASP A 46 15.81 0.01 -9.10
N ASN A 47 16.11 -0.40 -10.33
CA ASN A 47 17.31 -1.12 -10.66
C ASN A 47 18.58 -0.26 -10.59
N GLY A 48 19.67 -0.85 -10.12
CA GLY A 48 20.98 -0.19 -10.06
C GLY A 48 21.10 0.89 -8.99
N ASN A 49 20.01 1.14 -8.23
CA ASN A 49 20.01 2.11 -7.15
C ASN A 49 20.45 1.47 -5.81
N PRO A 50 21.32 2.15 -5.04
CA PRO A 50 21.66 1.73 -3.70
C PRO A 50 20.43 1.82 -2.78
N PRO A 51 20.37 1.05 -1.69
CA PRO A 51 21.45 0.23 -1.15
C PRO A 51 21.44 -1.22 -1.66
N ASN A 52 20.48 -1.59 -2.50
CA ASN A 52 20.24 -2.98 -2.87
C ASN A 52 20.73 -3.34 -4.27
N ASP A 53 20.95 -2.35 -5.14
CA ASP A 53 21.46 -2.51 -6.50
C ASP A 53 20.66 -3.57 -7.29
N PHE A 54 19.32 -3.50 -7.21
CA PHE A 54 18.46 -4.48 -7.87
C PHE A 54 18.76 -4.58 -9.37
N SER A 55 18.63 -5.77 -9.94
CA SER A 55 18.62 -5.91 -11.40
C SER A 55 17.27 -5.50 -11.98
N ALA A 56 17.24 -5.12 -13.26
CA ALA A 56 16.01 -4.82 -14.00
C ALA A 56 14.94 -5.93 -13.83
N ASN A 57 15.36 -7.20 -13.92
CA ASN A 57 14.46 -8.34 -13.75
C ASN A 57 13.90 -8.49 -12.32
N GLU A 58 14.63 -8.06 -11.30
CA GLU A 58 14.24 -8.17 -9.90
C GLU A 58 13.15 -7.16 -9.52
N VAL A 59 13.10 -6.03 -10.23
CA VAL A 59 12.08 -4.98 -10.06
C VAL A 59 11.08 -4.93 -11.20
N ASN A 60 11.11 -5.89 -12.13
CA ASN A 60 10.22 -5.97 -13.30
C ASN A 60 10.35 -4.81 -14.32
N ASP A 61 11.48 -4.12 -14.38
CA ASP A 61 11.72 -3.01 -15.32
C ASP A 61 11.47 -3.42 -16.78
N GLN A 62 11.85 -4.65 -17.17
CA GLN A 62 11.58 -5.21 -18.50
C GLN A 62 10.09 -5.40 -18.83
N LEU A 63 9.21 -5.33 -17.83
CA LEU A 63 7.75 -5.45 -17.96
C LEU A 63 7.06 -4.11 -17.75
N ALA A 64 7.80 -3.05 -17.36
CA ALA A 64 7.24 -1.79 -16.92
C ALA A 64 6.26 -1.24 -17.95
N GLU A 65 5.02 -1.07 -17.52
CA GLU A 65 3.96 -0.49 -18.34
C GLU A 65 2.92 0.17 -17.45
N VAL A 66 2.17 1.07 -18.05
CA VAL A 66 0.99 1.69 -17.43
C VAL A 66 0.03 0.59 -16.98
N GLY A 67 -0.27 0.55 -15.67
CA GLY A 67 -1.22 -0.41 -15.11
C GLY A 67 -0.63 -1.77 -14.73
N LEU A 68 0.69 -1.98 -14.78
CA LEU A 68 1.29 -3.21 -14.26
C LEU A 68 1.07 -3.32 -12.74
N ARG A 69 0.50 -4.45 -12.29
CA ARG A 69 0.19 -4.73 -10.87
C ARG A 69 0.68 -6.09 -10.41
N GLN A 70 1.63 -6.68 -11.15
CA GLN A 70 2.27 -7.92 -10.73
C GLN A 70 3.22 -7.62 -9.56
N PRO A 71 3.38 -8.54 -8.58
CA PRO A 71 4.39 -8.39 -7.56
C PRO A 71 5.80 -8.26 -8.15
N LEU A 72 6.65 -7.41 -7.56
CA LEU A 72 8.07 -7.34 -7.93
C LEU A 72 8.76 -8.68 -7.67
N ALA A 73 9.54 -9.17 -8.64
CA ALA A 73 10.10 -10.51 -8.62
C ALA A 73 10.98 -10.78 -7.38
N TYR A 74 11.83 -9.83 -7.00
CA TYR A 74 12.67 -9.95 -5.80
C TYR A 74 11.82 -10.04 -4.52
N PHE A 75 10.83 -9.17 -4.39
CA PHE A 75 9.97 -9.12 -3.21
C PHE A 75 9.18 -10.42 -3.05
N GLN A 76 8.68 -10.97 -4.16
CA GLN A 76 7.96 -12.23 -4.17
C GLN A 76 8.86 -13.43 -3.83
N ALA A 77 10.12 -13.41 -4.26
CA ALA A 77 11.06 -14.52 -4.03
C ALA A 77 11.67 -14.55 -2.62
N ASN A 78 11.70 -13.40 -1.92
CA ASN A 78 12.39 -13.22 -0.64
C ASN A 78 11.43 -12.88 0.51
N GLN A 79 10.19 -13.36 0.48
CA GLN A 79 9.22 -13.15 1.56
C GLN A 79 9.78 -13.59 2.92
N GLY A 80 9.57 -12.78 3.95
CA GLY A 80 10.09 -13.02 5.31
C GLY A 80 11.51 -12.50 5.54
N ASP A 81 12.25 -12.15 4.49
CA ASP A 81 13.57 -11.53 4.63
C ASP A 81 13.46 -10.06 5.03
N THR A 82 14.52 -9.56 5.65
CA THR A 82 14.66 -8.15 6.00
C THR A 82 15.45 -7.41 4.93
N LEU A 83 14.96 -6.26 4.53
CA LEU A 83 15.57 -5.39 3.53
C LEU A 83 15.68 -3.96 4.08
N THR A 84 16.64 -3.17 3.59
CA THR A 84 16.69 -1.73 3.84
C THR A 84 16.40 -0.99 2.55
N LEU A 85 15.48 -0.03 2.58
CA LEU A 85 15.20 0.86 1.47
C LEU A 85 15.68 2.28 1.81
N TYR A 86 16.25 2.96 0.83
CA TYR A 86 16.36 4.41 0.87
C TYR A 86 15.02 5.02 0.45
N THR A 87 14.74 6.25 0.86
CA THR A 87 13.44 6.90 0.65
C THR A 87 13.58 8.24 -0.06
N GLY A 88 14.61 8.38 -0.89
CA GLY A 88 14.93 9.62 -1.61
C GLY A 88 15.57 10.72 -0.75
N GLN A 89 15.27 11.95 -1.12
CA GLN A 89 15.77 13.20 -0.54
C GLN A 89 14.65 14.21 -0.36
N VAL A 90 14.88 15.27 0.42
CA VAL A 90 13.93 16.38 0.52
C VAL A 90 13.80 17.05 -0.86
N GLY A 91 12.61 16.96 -1.45
CA GLY A 91 12.27 17.46 -2.78
C GLY A 91 12.29 16.41 -3.89
N ASP A 92 12.68 15.18 -3.54
CA ASP A 92 12.76 13.96 -4.37
C ASP A 92 12.40 12.78 -3.47
N GLU A 93 11.17 12.79 -2.95
CA GLU A 93 10.75 11.82 -1.95
C GLU A 93 10.39 10.49 -2.58
N GLY A 94 10.91 9.38 -2.06
CA GLY A 94 10.63 8.07 -2.66
C GLY A 94 9.27 7.46 -2.33
N TRP A 95 8.57 7.99 -1.32
CA TRP A 95 7.39 7.37 -0.68
C TRP A 95 6.26 8.38 -0.53
N PHE A 96 5.03 7.98 -0.89
CA PHE A 96 3.89 8.89 -0.89
C PHE A 96 2.65 8.25 -0.25
N ALA A 97 1.96 9.04 0.57
CA ALA A 97 0.67 8.68 1.13
C ALA A 97 -0.48 9.21 0.26
N LEU A 98 -1.48 8.35 0.04
CA LEU A 98 -2.81 8.77 -0.39
C LEU A 98 -3.64 9.12 0.85
N LYS A 99 -4.16 10.36 0.89
CA LYS A 99 -5.05 10.82 1.96
C LYS A 99 -6.51 10.91 1.52
N THR A 100 -6.76 10.87 0.22
CA THR A 100 -8.09 10.92 -0.38
C THR A 100 -8.13 10.07 -1.64
N ILE A 101 -9.26 9.42 -1.89
CA ILE A 101 -9.53 8.71 -3.15
C ILE A 101 -10.51 9.54 -3.98
N PRO A 102 -10.18 9.91 -5.23
CA PRO A 102 -11.10 10.59 -6.12
C PRO A 102 -12.38 9.77 -6.37
N ASN A 103 -13.54 10.41 -6.29
CA ASN A 103 -14.83 9.74 -6.57
C ASN A 103 -14.89 9.09 -7.96
N ALA A 104 -14.17 9.66 -8.94
CA ALA A 104 -14.10 9.12 -10.29
C ALA A 104 -13.54 7.69 -10.31
N TRP A 105 -12.64 7.35 -9.39
CA TRP A 105 -12.05 6.01 -9.31
C TRP A 105 -13.08 4.95 -8.93
N GLY A 106 -14.10 5.29 -8.13
CA GLY A 106 -15.20 4.38 -7.82
C GLY A 106 -16.07 4.01 -9.02
N ASN A 107 -16.02 4.80 -10.11
CA ASN A 107 -16.72 4.52 -11.37
C ASN A 107 -15.83 3.79 -12.40
N ALA A 108 -14.54 3.64 -12.10
CA ALA A 108 -13.52 3.18 -13.02
C ALA A 108 -13.22 1.67 -12.90
N GLY A 109 -14.05 0.88 -12.21
CA GLY A 109 -13.80 -0.55 -12.05
C GLY A 109 -15.01 -1.28 -11.49
N PRO A 110 -14.98 -2.62 -11.45
CA PRO A 110 -16.19 -3.41 -11.18
C PRO A 110 -16.73 -3.20 -9.76
N SER A 111 -15.91 -2.67 -8.85
CA SER A 111 -16.31 -2.31 -7.49
C SER A 111 -16.67 -0.83 -7.40
N THR A 112 -17.44 -0.46 -6.37
CA THR A 112 -17.62 0.95 -6.02
C THR A 112 -16.45 1.49 -5.18
N LEU A 113 -15.43 0.66 -4.92
CA LEU A 113 -14.30 1.01 -4.07
C LEU A 113 -13.18 1.60 -4.93
N GLY A 114 -12.98 2.91 -4.87
CA GLY A 114 -12.04 3.62 -5.74
C GLY A 114 -10.59 3.19 -5.55
N ALA A 115 -10.15 2.97 -4.31
CA ALA A 115 -8.81 2.48 -4.01
C ALA A 115 -8.59 1.06 -4.58
N ARG A 116 -9.63 0.20 -4.51
CA ARG A 116 -9.58 -1.14 -5.10
C ARG A 116 -9.46 -1.05 -6.62
N ASN A 117 -10.28 -0.20 -7.25
CA ASN A 117 -10.26 -0.03 -8.70
C ASN A 117 -8.90 0.50 -9.20
N TYR A 118 -8.22 1.35 -8.43
CA TYR A 118 -6.86 1.81 -8.77
C TYR A 118 -5.79 0.73 -8.56
N LEU A 119 -5.86 -0.04 -7.47
CA LEU A 119 -4.97 -1.20 -7.25
C LEU A 119 -5.13 -2.26 -8.33
N GLU A 120 -6.34 -2.47 -8.85
CA GLU A 120 -6.64 -3.41 -9.93
C GLU A 120 -6.44 -2.83 -11.34
N ALA A 121 -5.94 -1.58 -11.44
CA ALA A 121 -5.73 -0.87 -12.70
C ALA A 121 -6.99 -0.83 -13.58
N GLY A 122 -8.13 -0.38 -13.06
CA GLY A 122 -9.38 -0.24 -13.82
C GLY A 122 -9.30 0.74 -15.01
N PRO A 123 -10.35 0.82 -15.87
CA PRO A 123 -10.40 1.78 -16.98
C PRO A 123 -10.04 3.22 -16.61
N GLY A 124 -9.02 3.79 -17.27
CA GLY A 124 -8.50 5.13 -16.99
C GLY A 124 -7.58 5.23 -15.76
N LEU A 125 -7.34 4.10 -15.08
CA LEU A 125 -6.45 3.95 -13.90
C LEU A 125 -5.28 2.97 -14.15
N GLY A 126 -5.01 2.66 -15.42
CA GLY A 126 -3.98 1.72 -15.86
C GLY A 126 -4.46 0.73 -16.92
N SER A 127 -5.77 0.58 -17.13
CA SER A 127 -6.34 -0.21 -18.23
C SER A 127 -7.36 0.58 -19.04
N GLY A 128 -7.90 -0.04 -20.08
CA GLY A 128 -8.84 0.57 -21.02
C GLY A 128 -8.80 -0.15 -22.36
N ASN A 129 -9.68 0.23 -23.29
CA ASN A 129 -9.54 -0.22 -24.66
C ASN A 129 -8.26 0.38 -25.26
N PRO A 130 -7.68 -0.21 -26.32
CA PRO A 130 -6.47 0.31 -26.96
C PRO A 130 -6.57 1.77 -27.43
N ASP A 131 -7.79 2.25 -27.70
CA ASP A 131 -8.06 3.63 -28.14
C ASP A 131 -8.38 4.59 -26.97
N ASP A 132 -8.53 4.08 -25.75
CA ASP A 132 -8.80 4.87 -24.56
C ASP A 132 -7.48 5.34 -23.92
N ASP A 133 -7.49 6.54 -23.35
CA ASP A 133 -6.41 6.99 -22.48
C ASP A 133 -6.49 6.22 -21.15
N LYS A 134 -5.55 5.29 -20.95
CA LYS A 134 -5.45 4.41 -19.79
C LYS A 134 -5.18 5.16 -18.48
N GLU A 135 -4.85 6.44 -18.54
CA GLU A 135 -4.35 7.22 -17.41
C GLU A 135 -5.17 8.49 -17.17
N VAL A 136 -6.25 8.68 -17.92
CA VAL A 136 -7.08 9.90 -17.90
C VAL A 136 -7.60 10.28 -16.51
N LEU A 137 -7.64 9.34 -15.56
CA LEU A 137 -8.07 9.55 -14.18
C LEU A 137 -6.91 9.62 -13.17
N LEU A 138 -5.66 9.68 -13.64
CA LEU A 138 -4.43 9.67 -12.85
C LEU A 138 -3.71 11.03 -12.82
N ASP A 139 -4.22 12.05 -13.52
CA ASP A 139 -3.69 13.41 -13.39
C ASP A 139 -4.34 14.17 -12.22
N ASP A 140 -3.58 15.10 -11.66
CA ASP A 140 -4.09 16.15 -10.76
C ASP A 140 -4.78 15.60 -9.47
N ILE A 141 -4.26 14.49 -8.95
CA ILE A 141 -4.82 13.73 -7.83
C ILE A 141 -4.61 14.46 -6.51
N PRO A 142 -5.69 14.79 -5.76
CA PRO A 142 -5.58 15.58 -4.55
C PRO A 142 -4.89 14.81 -3.41
N ASN A 143 -4.11 15.55 -2.62
CA ASN A 143 -3.50 15.06 -1.38
C ASN A 143 -2.59 13.83 -1.52
N VAL A 144 -1.97 13.63 -2.69
CA VAL A 144 -0.78 12.78 -2.80
C VAL A 144 0.33 13.47 -2.00
N THR A 145 0.73 12.85 -0.88
CA THR A 145 1.54 13.50 0.16
C THR A 145 2.90 12.84 0.26
N PRO A 146 4.00 13.54 -0.09
CA PRO A 146 5.36 13.03 0.10
C PRO A 146 5.64 12.72 1.57
N LEU A 147 6.23 11.56 1.84
CA LEU A 147 6.56 11.11 3.18
C LEU A 147 8.03 11.40 3.50
N ARG A 148 8.22 12.30 4.47
CA ARG A 148 9.52 12.61 5.08
C ARG A 148 9.68 11.91 6.42
N ALA A 149 10.75 12.21 7.16
CA ALA A 149 11.16 11.45 8.33
C ALA A 149 10.07 11.25 9.39
N THR A 150 9.27 12.27 9.68
CA THR A 150 8.16 12.15 10.62
C THR A 150 7.08 11.20 10.11
N GLY A 151 6.69 11.32 8.83
CA GLY A 151 5.68 10.45 8.21
C GLY A 151 6.12 8.99 8.11
N LEU A 152 7.38 8.77 7.72
CA LEU A 152 7.98 7.43 7.69
C LEU A 152 8.01 6.81 9.08
N LYS A 153 8.40 7.57 10.11
CA LYS A 153 8.44 7.08 11.51
C LYS A 153 7.07 6.63 12.02
N MET A 154 5.98 7.27 11.57
CA MET A 154 4.61 6.89 11.94
C MET A 154 4.18 5.51 11.38
N LEU A 155 4.87 5.00 10.35
CA LEU A 155 4.58 3.70 9.75
C LEU A 155 5.20 2.52 10.50
N GLU A 156 6.03 2.74 11.52
CA GLU A 156 6.65 1.64 12.27
C GLU A 156 5.60 0.66 12.84
N GLY A 157 5.87 -0.64 12.64
CA GLY A 157 4.98 -1.74 12.96
C GLY A 157 3.67 -1.72 12.16
N LYS A 158 3.66 -1.14 10.95
CA LYS A 158 2.54 -1.23 10.01
C LYS A 158 2.96 -2.04 8.79
N THR A 159 2.02 -2.82 8.28
CA THR A 159 2.09 -3.43 6.96
C THR A 159 1.65 -2.41 5.91
N VAL A 160 2.48 -2.26 4.88
CA VAL A 160 2.27 -1.43 3.71
C VAL A 160 2.01 -2.33 2.51
N LEU A 161 1.07 -1.92 1.67
CA LEU A 161 0.95 -2.33 0.28
C LEU A 161 1.23 -1.10 -0.59
N ALA A 162 2.11 -1.21 -1.56
CA ALA A 162 2.44 -0.09 -2.45
C ALA A 162 2.38 -0.47 -3.93
N ILE A 163 1.94 0.48 -4.75
CA ILE A 163 2.23 0.49 -6.18
C ILE A 163 3.59 1.14 -6.37
N VAL A 164 4.46 0.48 -7.14
CA VAL A 164 5.81 0.97 -7.44
C VAL A 164 5.81 1.57 -8.84
N TYR A 165 6.21 2.83 -8.94
CA TYR A 165 6.37 3.58 -10.17
C TYR A 165 7.77 3.40 -10.74
N ASP A 166 7.84 3.40 -12.06
CA ASP A 166 9.09 3.30 -12.83
C ASP A 166 9.81 4.65 -12.96
N SER A 167 9.14 5.74 -12.60
CA SER A 167 9.72 7.09 -12.63
C SER A 167 9.12 7.96 -11.53
N ASP A 168 9.75 9.12 -11.31
CA ASP A 168 9.35 10.10 -10.29
C ASP A 168 7.87 10.47 -10.31
N LEU A 169 7.27 10.53 -9.12
CA LEU A 169 5.95 11.10 -8.94
C LEU A 169 6.02 12.63 -8.83
N SER A 170 5.44 13.32 -9.79
CA SER A 170 5.40 14.79 -9.81
C SER A 170 4.36 15.36 -8.84
N ILE A 171 4.80 16.26 -7.94
CA ILE A 171 3.95 16.88 -6.92
C ILE A 171 3.86 18.41 -7.11
N ASN A 172 2.63 18.91 -7.21
CA ASN A 172 2.33 20.32 -7.02
C ASN A 172 1.98 20.57 -5.55
N TYR A 173 2.55 21.61 -4.93
CA TYR A 173 2.38 21.88 -3.50
C TYR A 173 1.31 22.94 -3.19
N SER A 174 0.78 23.63 -4.21
CA SER A 174 -0.23 24.68 -4.04
C SER A 174 -1.21 24.72 -5.22
N PRO A 175 -2.36 24.03 -5.13
CA PRO A 175 -2.77 23.09 -4.08
C PRO A 175 -1.99 21.77 -4.12
N LEU A 176 -1.95 21.02 -3.01
CA LEU A 176 -1.30 19.71 -2.95
C LEU A 176 -1.98 18.71 -3.88
N LYS A 177 -1.30 18.36 -4.98
CA LYS A 177 -1.74 17.38 -5.97
C LYS A 177 -0.55 16.58 -6.49
N GLY A 178 -0.78 15.32 -6.84
CA GLY A 178 0.19 14.49 -7.54
C GLY A 178 -0.29 14.10 -8.93
N ASN A 179 0.65 13.97 -9.86
CA ASN A 179 0.42 13.26 -11.12
C ASN A 179 0.85 11.80 -10.91
N LEU A 180 -0.09 10.88 -11.10
CA LEU A 180 0.07 9.44 -10.90
C LEU A 180 0.11 8.68 -12.24
N MET A 181 0.33 9.39 -13.35
CA MET A 181 0.57 8.81 -14.67
C MET A 181 2.01 8.29 -14.75
N GLY A 182 2.25 7.35 -15.64
CA GLY A 182 3.53 6.71 -15.87
C GLY A 182 3.46 5.19 -15.78
N ALA A 183 4.56 4.57 -16.22
CA ALA A 183 4.73 3.13 -16.10
C ALA A 183 4.86 2.73 -14.63
N ASN A 184 4.44 1.50 -14.34
CA ASN A 184 4.58 0.89 -13.03
C ASN A 184 5.49 -0.32 -13.14
N LEU A 185 6.33 -0.51 -12.12
CA LEU A 185 7.12 -1.71 -11.90
C LEU A 185 6.27 -2.85 -11.32
N GLY A 186 5.19 -2.50 -10.62
CA GLY A 186 4.23 -3.45 -10.08
C GLY A 186 3.78 -3.11 -8.67
N ILE A 187 3.65 -4.13 -7.82
CA ILE A 187 3.28 -3.97 -6.40
C ILE A 187 4.27 -4.64 -5.45
N VAL A 188 4.35 -4.11 -4.23
CA VAL A 188 5.09 -4.72 -3.12
C VAL A 188 4.28 -4.68 -1.84
N ALA A 189 4.54 -5.61 -0.94
CA ALA A 189 4.06 -5.55 0.42
C ALA A 189 5.18 -5.84 1.41
N PHE A 190 5.17 -5.11 2.53
CA PHE A 190 6.16 -5.27 3.58
C PHE A 190 5.64 -4.70 4.91
N GLU A 191 6.23 -5.12 6.03
CA GLU A 191 6.04 -4.44 7.32
C GLU A 191 7.26 -3.56 7.61
N VAL A 192 7.00 -2.32 8.04
CA VAL A 192 8.04 -1.38 8.46
C VAL A 192 8.51 -1.74 9.87
N LEU A 193 9.77 -2.13 10.00
CA LEU A 193 10.37 -2.51 11.28
C LEU A 193 10.90 -1.30 12.03
N ASP A 194 11.68 -0.46 11.36
CA ASP A 194 12.20 0.79 11.92
C ASP A 194 12.66 1.78 10.84
N VAL A 195 12.70 3.05 11.26
CA VAL A 195 13.14 4.18 10.45
C VAL A 195 14.34 4.85 11.12
N GLN A 196 15.45 4.97 10.38
CA GLN A 196 16.72 5.51 10.88
C GLN A 196 17.18 6.67 10.02
N GLU A 197 17.67 7.73 10.67
CA GLU A 197 18.34 8.83 9.97
C GLU A 197 19.48 8.32 9.08
N ARG A 198 19.57 8.87 7.87
CA ARG A 198 20.65 8.58 6.93
C ARG A 198 21.75 9.61 7.12
N THR A 199 22.92 9.17 7.58
CA THR A 199 24.07 10.05 7.87
C THR A 199 25.26 9.80 6.95
N ASP A 200 25.11 8.89 5.98
CA ASP A 200 26.14 8.40 5.07
C ASP A 200 25.99 8.92 3.63
N GLY A 201 25.13 9.92 3.40
CA GLY A 201 25.01 10.61 2.10
C GLY A 201 24.88 12.13 2.20
N SER A 202 24.01 12.72 1.37
CA SER A 202 23.74 14.16 1.36
C SER A 202 23.02 14.62 2.63
N THR A 203 23.15 15.91 2.94
CA THR A 203 22.42 16.54 4.04
C THR A 203 20.90 16.59 3.81
N SER A 204 20.44 16.41 2.57
CA SER A 204 19.02 16.36 2.20
C SER A 204 18.43 14.96 2.20
N ASP A 205 19.25 13.94 2.50
CA ASP A 205 18.81 12.56 2.46
C ASP A 205 17.70 12.28 3.45
N LEU A 206 16.68 11.58 2.97
CA LEU A 206 15.64 11.06 3.84
C LEU A 206 16.11 9.78 4.54
N PRO A 207 15.45 9.42 5.65
CA PRO A 207 15.76 8.21 6.40
C PRO A 207 15.79 6.94 5.55
N LYS A 208 16.61 5.99 5.99
CA LYS A 208 16.48 4.61 5.52
C LYS A 208 15.44 3.87 6.33
N VAL A 209 14.69 3.01 5.68
CA VAL A 209 13.62 2.23 6.28
C VAL A 209 13.98 0.76 6.21
N ARG A 210 14.03 0.09 7.37
CA ARG A 210 14.20 -1.35 7.43
C ARG A 210 12.83 -2.02 7.45
N ILE A 211 12.64 -2.98 6.56
CA ILE A 211 11.36 -3.63 6.31
C ILE A 211 11.51 -5.15 6.37
N ILE A 212 10.41 -5.87 6.63
CA ILE A 212 10.31 -7.31 6.40
C ILE A 212 9.34 -7.56 5.25
N LEU A 213 9.77 -8.35 4.27
CA LEU A 213 9.03 -8.57 3.03
C LEU A 213 7.81 -9.46 3.28
N ARG A 214 6.66 -9.10 2.69
CA ARG A 214 5.39 -9.81 2.82
C ARG A 214 4.89 -10.26 1.45
N ASP A 215 3.95 -11.20 1.45
CA ASP A 215 3.28 -11.63 0.23
C ASP A 215 2.32 -10.53 -0.27
N ALA A 216 2.67 -9.87 -1.38
CA ALA A 216 1.86 -8.80 -1.94
C ALA A 216 0.50 -9.29 -2.47
N VAL A 217 0.40 -10.53 -2.94
CA VAL A 217 -0.88 -11.12 -3.39
C VAL A 217 -1.80 -11.36 -2.19
N ALA A 218 -1.26 -11.89 -1.09
CA ALA A 218 -2.05 -12.09 0.12
C ALA A 218 -2.48 -10.77 0.76
N VAL A 219 -1.55 -9.81 0.88
CA VAL A 219 -1.83 -8.49 1.50
C VAL A 219 -2.79 -7.66 0.65
N SER A 220 -2.69 -7.72 -0.68
CA SER A 220 -3.61 -7.00 -1.58
C SER A 220 -5.05 -7.47 -1.48
N ALA A 221 -5.34 -8.68 -1.00
CA ALA A 221 -6.70 -9.12 -0.75
C ALA A 221 -7.37 -8.39 0.43
N GLY A 222 -6.58 -7.76 1.31
CA GLY A 222 -7.05 -7.05 2.50
C GLY A 222 -7.84 -5.77 2.23
N THR A 223 -8.34 -5.17 3.31
CA THR A 223 -8.98 -3.84 3.26
C THR A 223 -7.91 -2.75 3.26
N LEU A 224 -7.88 -1.92 2.22
CA LEU A 224 -6.88 -0.86 2.11
C LEU A 224 -7.21 0.30 3.06
N TYR A 225 -6.18 0.88 3.67
CA TYR A 225 -6.30 2.05 4.52
C TYR A 225 -5.45 3.23 4.01
N LEU A 226 -6.03 4.43 4.06
CA LEU A 226 -5.37 5.70 3.78
C LEU A 226 -4.63 6.20 5.02
N PHE A 227 -3.48 6.83 4.80
CA PHE A 227 -2.71 7.48 5.86
C PHE A 227 -3.21 8.92 6.08
N ALA A 228 -4.37 9.03 6.73
CA ALA A 228 -5.16 10.26 6.80
C ALA A 228 -4.45 11.45 7.47
N ASN A 229 -3.55 11.21 8.43
CA ASN A 229 -2.78 12.26 9.10
C ASN A 229 -1.29 12.31 8.68
N ALA A 230 -0.95 11.83 7.48
CA ALA A 230 0.39 12.03 6.91
C ALA A 230 0.79 13.53 6.97
N PRO A 231 1.96 13.87 7.53
CA PRO A 231 2.45 15.25 7.59
C PRO A 231 2.54 15.86 6.20
N VAL A 232 1.97 17.05 6.02
CA VAL A 232 1.92 17.71 4.71
C VAL A 232 3.09 18.69 4.58
N PRO A 233 4.03 18.47 3.64
CA PRO A 233 5.04 19.47 3.34
C PRO A 233 4.42 20.73 2.72
N SER A 234 4.96 21.89 3.05
CA SER A 234 4.52 23.17 2.49
C SER A 234 5.08 23.45 1.10
N SER A 235 6.21 22.82 0.77
CA SER A 235 6.90 22.89 -0.52
C SER A 235 7.81 21.68 -0.69
N SER A 236 8.37 21.50 -1.89
CA SER A 236 9.41 20.50 -2.16
C SER A 236 10.62 20.61 -1.24
N SER A 237 10.89 21.78 -0.66
CA SER A 237 12.06 21.99 0.22
C SER A 237 11.74 22.21 1.70
N SER A 238 10.46 22.28 2.09
CA SER A 238 10.06 22.66 3.45
C SER A 238 8.85 21.88 3.96
N PRO A 239 8.87 21.35 5.20
CA PRO A 239 9.98 21.40 6.15
C PRO A 239 11.14 20.46 5.77
N PHE A 240 12.36 20.78 6.16
CA PHE A 240 13.54 19.92 5.95
C PHE A 240 13.57 18.77 6.98
N ASP A 241 12.58 17.88 6.89
CA ASP A 241 12.26 16.81 7.85
C ASP A 241 13.05 15.53 7.55
N ILE A 242 14.34 15.53 7.87
CA ILE A 242 15.26 14.41 7.57
C ILE A 242 15.53 13.48 8.76
N ALA A 243 15.32 13.97 9.99
CA ALA A 243 15.65 13.25 11.21
C ALA A 243 14.38 12.64 11.84
N PRO A 244 14.25 11.30 11.93
CA PRO A 244 13.09 10.68 12.54
C PRO A 244 12.95 11.12 14.01
N PRO A 245 11.77 11.60 14.44
CA PRO A 245 11.59 12.01 15.82
C PRO A 245 11.69 10.79 16.76
N ALA A 246 12.20 11.01 17.97
CA ALA A 246 12.26 9.97 19.01
C ALA A 246 10.87 9.40 19.36
N THR A 247 9.83 10.22 19.19
CA THR A 247 8.43 9.80 19.30
C THR A 247 7.63 10.49 18.21
N ALA A 248 6.96 9.71 17.37
CA ALA A 248 6.05 10.24 16.36
C ALA A 248 4.61 10.28 16.88
N PRO A 249 3.75 11.16 16.34
CA PRO A 249 2.31 11.09 16.57
C PRO A 249 1.75 9.72 16.17
N ALA A 250 0.65 9.31 16.78
CA ALA A 250 -0.03 8.10 16.35
C ALA A 250 -0.54 8.26 14.90
N ILE A 251 -0.37 7.21 14.10
CA ILE A 251 -0.94 7.15 12.76
C ILE A 251 -2.47 7.05 12.83
N THR A 252 -3.14 7.86 12.00
CA THR A 252 -4.58 7.77 11.75
C THR A 252 -4.77 7.06 10.42
N LEU A 253 -5.44 5.91 10.47
CA LEU A 253 -5.77 5.10 9.32
C LEU A 253 -7.28 5.13 9.09
N GLU A 254 -7.67 5.47 7.86
CA GLU A 254 -9.07 5.49 7.43
C GLU A 254 -9.27 4.45 6.33
N VAL A 255 -10.42 3.76 6.33
CA VAL A 255 -10.72 2.80 5.26
C VAL A 255 -10.71 3.53 3.93
N ALA A 256 -9.94 3.02 2.97
CA ALA A 256 -9.87 3.60 1.63
C ALA A 256 -11.16 3.24 0.88
N PRO A 257 -11.96 4.25 0.48
CA PRO A 257 -13.22 4.02 -0.21
C PRO A 257 -13.02 3.71 -1.69
#